data_AF-A0A1W9WWE6-F1
#
_entry.id   AF-A0A1W9WWE6-F1
#
_cell.length_a   1.000
_cell.length_b   1.000
_cell.length_c   1.000
_cell.angle_alpha   90.00
_cell.angle_beta   90.00
_cell.angle_gamma   90.00
#
_symmetry.space_group_name_H-M   'P 1'
#
loop_
_entity.id
_entity.type
_entity.pdbx_description
1 polymer ?
#
loop_
_entity_poly.entity_id
_entity_poly.type
_entity_poly.pdbx_seq_one_letter_code
_entity_poly.pdbx_strand_id
1 'polypeptide(L)'
;MSDKGRFKRRNYFIDKEFQGKTIFNYFILLALGSILFVGIFSFFSSNTLSIVYDNYHLRLGTTPGILFKKILSTQWLFIVIGGIAVIFITMRLTHRVAGPFFRFEKSLDEMIEHDISNKIVLRQKDEGKDLALKINRFNSGLSEQLTLIGELNSTIAISARMLEKEISHAKQPKQQEQPKQADENRQADKNSNEISRLIGIIKESQKSIETEINKFTCNSSLRP
;
A
#
# COMPACT_ATOMS: atom_id res chain seq x y z
N MET A 1 -30.93 4.60 -26.89
CA MET A 1 -31.27 4.83 -25.47
C MET A 1 -31.56 3.48 -24.83
N SER A 2 -31.05 3.21 -23.62
CA SER A 2 -31.07 1.92 -22.87
C SER A 2 -30.24 0.77 -23.48
N ASP A 3 -29.48 -0.03 -22.75
CA ASP A 3 -29.39 -0.26 -21.30
C ASP A 3 -27.93 -0.69 -20.96
N LYS A 4 -27.20 0.13 -20.18
CA LYS A 4 -25.89 -0.28 -19.64
C LYS A 4 -26.16 -1.05 -18.36
N GLY A 5 -26.21 -2.37 -18.47
CA GLY A 5 -26.27 -3.31 -17.35
C GLY A 5 -25.30 -2.89 -16.24
N ARG A 6 -25.87 -2.37 -15.15
CA ARG A 6 -25.13 -2.02 -13.94
C ARG A 6 -24.62 -3.31 -13.31
N PHE A 7 -23.37 -3.68 -13.62
CA PHE A 7 -22.64 -4.69 -12.86
C PHE A 7 -22.43 -4.18 -11.42
N LYS A 8 -23.42 -4.44 -10.57
CA LYS A 8 -23.36 -4.13 -9.14
C LYS A 8 -22.46 -5.19 -8.50
N ARG A 9 -21.15 -4.93 -8.44
CA ARG A 9 -20.19 -5.78 -7.72
C ARG A 9 -20.55 -5.79 -6.22
N ARG A 10 -21.43 -6.71 -5.81
CA ARG A 10 -21.80 -6.98 -4.42
C ARG A 10 -20.88 -8.07 -3.90
N ASN A 11 -19.66 -7.70 -3.52
CA ASN A 11 -18.86 -8.55 -2.65
C ASN A 11 -18.56 -7.77 -1.38
N TYR A 12 -19.39 -8.00 -0.36
CA TYR A 12 -19.25 -7.33 0.95
C TYR A 12 -18.06 -7.93 1.72
N PHE A 13 -17.78 -9.23 1.58
CA PHE A 13 -16.66 -9.89 2.25
C PHE A 13 -15.41 -9.88 1.37
N ILE A 14 -14.56 -8.87 1.55
CA ILE A 14 -13.25 -8.77 0.88
C ILE A 14 -12.15 -9.40 1.75
N ASP A 15 -12.24 -9.26 3.07
CA ASP A 15 -11.29 -9.85 4.02
C ASP A 15 -12.05 -10.29 5.29
N LYS A 16 -12.36 -11.60 5.36
CA LYS A 16 -13.19 -12.17 6.43
C LYS A 16 -12.47 -12.20 7.77
N GLU A 17 -11.13 -12.25 7.77
CA GLU A 17 -10.35 -12.33 9.00
C GLU A 17 -10.23 -10.96 9.67
N PHE A 18 -9.91 -9.92 8.90
CA PHE A 18 -9.88 -8.56 9.44
C PHE A 18 -11.28 -8.09 9.86
N GLN A 19 -12.31 -8.38 9.05
CA GLN A 19 -13.69 -8.05 9.39
C GLN A 19 -14.18 -8.82 10.62
N GLY A 20 -13.90 -10.12 10.70
CA GLY A 20 -14.27 -10.96 11.84
C GLY A 20 -13.61 -10.51 13.13
N LYS A 21 -12.29 -10.27 13.14
CA LYS A 21 -11.56 -9.76 14.32
C LYS A 21 -12.07 -8.39 14.74
N THR A 22 -12.34 -7.49 13.80
CA THR A 22 -12.85 -6.14 14.11
C THR A 22 -14.26 -6.20 14.69
N ILE A 23 -15.18 -6.94 14.05
CA ILE A 23 -16.55 -7.14 14.54
C ILE A 23 -16.52 -7.77 15.93
N PHE A 24 -15.70 -8.80 16.15
CA PHE A 24 -15.56 -9.47 17.43
C PHE A 24 -15.01 -8.54 18.53
N ASN A 25 -13.97 -7.76 18.23
CA ASN A 25 -13.42 -6.79 19.18
C ASN A 25 -14.45 -5.71 19.56
N TYR A 26 -15.20 -5.17 18.59
CA TYR A 26 -16.27 -4.22 18.89
C TYR A 26 -17.46 -4.85 19.63
N PHE A 27 -17.76 -6.12 19.34
CA PHE A 27 -18.77 -6.88 20.09
C PHE A 27 -18.37 -7.05 21.56
N ILE A 28 -17.11 -7.44 21.82
CA ILE A 28 -16.57 -7.51 23.19
C ILE A 28 -16.59 -6.14 23.85
N LEU A 29 -16.17 -5.08 23.14
CA LEU A 29 -16.19 -3.72 23.68
C LEU A 29 -17.61 -3.29 24.07
N LEU A 30 -18.61 -3.61 23.24
CA LEU A 30 -20.00 -3.32 23.53
C LEU A 30 -20.53 -4.16 24.70
N ALA A 31 -20.19 -5.45 24.75
CA ALA A 31 -20.59 -6.33 25.84
C ALA A 31 -20.00 -5.86 27.18
N LEU A 32 -18.69 -5.55 27.21
CA LEU A 32 -18.02 -4.96 28.37
C LEU A 32 -18.64 -3.62 28.73
N GLY A 33 -18.89 -2.74 27.75
CA GLY A 33 -19.53 -1.45 27.97
C GLY A 33 -20.93 -1.58 28.57
N SER A 34 -21.71 -2.57 28.14
CA SER A 34 -23.04 -2.86 28.69
C SER A 34 -22.94 -3.38 30.13
N ILE A 35 -22.04 -4.33 30.41
CA ILE A 35 -21.81 -4.85 31.76
C ILE A 35 -21.35 -3.72 32.70
N LEU A 36 -20.43 -2.88 32.24
CA LEU A 36 -19.89 -1.75 32.98
C LEU A 36 -20.98 -0.70 33.25
N PHE A 37 -21.80 -0.38 32.24
CA PHE A 37 -22.96 0.51 32.39
C PHE A 37 -23.95 -0.03 33.43
N VAL A 38 -24.31 -1.31 33.37
CA VAL A 38 -25.21 -1.93 34.36
C VAL A 38 -24.57 -1.94 35.75
N GLY A 39 -23.27 -2.19 35.86
CA GLY A 39 -22.52 -2.10 37.12
C GLY A 39 -22.55 -0.71 37.73
N ILE A 40 -22.21 0.33 36.95
CA ILE A 40 -22.28 1.74 37.38
C ILE A 40 -23.71 2.11 37.74
N PHE A 41 -24.68 1.78 36.89
CA PHE A 41 -26.09 2.08 37.14
C PHE A 41 -26.58 1.41 38.42
N SER A 42 -26.23 0.15 38.66
CA SER A 42 -26.55 -0.57 39.89
C SER A 42 -25.86 0.06 41.11
N PHE A 43 -24.63 0.55 40.97
CA PHE A 43 -23.92 1.26 42.04
C PHE A 43 -24.60 2.59 42.37
N PHE A 44 -24.92 3.42 41.38
CA PHE A 44 -25.67 4.67 41.58
C PHE A 44 -27.09 4.44 42.13
N SER A 45 -27.77 3.41 41.64
CA SER A 45 -29.12 3.04 42.10
C SER A 45 -29.13 2.42 43.50
N SER A 46 -27.99 1.97 44.04
CA SER A 46 -27.92 1.34 45.36
C SER A 46 -28.37 2.26 46.51
N ASN A 47 -28.33 3.58 46.30
CA ASN A 47 -28.84 4.60 47.23
C ASN A 47 -30.31 5.02 46.98
N THR A 48 -31.02 4.41 46.03
CA THR A 48 -32.42 4.72 45.74
C THR A 48 -33.33 3.57 46.16
N LEU A 49 -34.08 3.75 47.24
CA LEU A 49 -35.08 2.79 47.72
C LEU A 49 -36.28 2.79 46.75
N SER A 50 -36.46 1.72 45.98
CA SER A 50 -37.61 1.57 45.07
C SER A 50 -38.51 0.44 45.55
N ILE A 51 -39.71 0.81 46.01
CA ILE A 51 -40.77 -0.13 46.38
C ILE A 51 -41.40 -0.64 45.08
N VAL A 52 -41.15 -1.89 44.73
CA VAL A 52 -41.78 -2.54 43.58
C VAL A 52 -42.98 -3.36 44.08
N TYR A 53 -44.19 -2.86 43.84
CA TYR A 53 -45.43 -3.60 44.07
C TYR A 53 -45.62 -4.61 42.93
N ASP A 54 -45.49 -5.91 43.23
CA ASP A 54 -45.76 -6.99 42.29
C ASP A 54 -46.75 -7.97 42.95
N ASN A 55 -47.97 -8.06 42.40
CA ASN A 55 -49.02 -9.01 42.78
C ASN A 55 -49.21 -9.19 44.31
N TYR A 56 -49.44 -8.08 45.04
CA TYR A 56 -49.82 -8.04 46.47
C TYR A 56 -48.85 -8.70 47.47
N HIS A 57 -47.66 -9.14 47.05
CA HIS A 57 -46.65 -9.68 47.94
C HIS A 57 -45.45 -8.74 48.04
N LEU A 58 -45.24 -8.18 49.23
CA LEU A 58 -44.03 -7.43 49.60
C LEU A 58 -42.82 -8.36 49.59
N ARG A 59 -42.08 -8.35 48.49
CA ARG A 59 -40.77 -9.01 48.39
C ARG A 59 -39.69 -8.02 48.87
N LEU A 60 -39.30 -8.12 50.14
CA LEU A 60 -38.04 -7.53 50.61
C LEU A 60 -36.90 -8.47 50.20
N GLY A 61 -36.20 -8.11 49.13
CA GLY A 61 -34.94 -8.71 48.72
C GLY A 61 -33.99 -7.60 48.31
N THR A 62 -32.68 -7.88 48.31
CA THR A 62 -31.67 -6.88 47.96
C THR A 62 -31.99 -6.27 46.59
N THR A 63 -32.23 -4.96 46.61
CA THR A 63 -32.56 -4.10 45.46
C THR A 63 -31.73 -4.39 44.21
N PRO A 64 -30.41 -4.70 44.29
CA PRO A 64 -29.60 -4.98 43.11
C PRO A 64 -30.07 -6.20 42.30
N GLY A 65 -30.37 -7.34 42.95
CA GLY A 65 -30.66 -8.59 42.23
C GLY A 65 -32.04 -8.61 41.57
N ILE A 66 -33.03 -7.98 42.23
CA ILE A 66 -34.41 -7.89 41.72
C ILE A 66 -34.50 -6.81 40.63
N LEU A 67 -33.86 -5.64 40.83
CA LEU A 67 -33.80 -4.61 39.81
C LEU A 67 -33.01 -5.06 38.58
N PHE A 68 -31.90 -5.78 38.74
CA PHE A 68 -31.13 -6.32 37.62
C PHE A 68 -31.99 -7.21 36.72
N LYS A 69 -32.73 -8.16 37.29
CA LYS A 69 -33.68 -8.99 36.53
C LYS A 69 -34.80 -8.18 35.88
N LYS A 70 -35.35 -7.19 36.58
CA LYS A 70 -36.49 -6.38 36.09
C LYS A 70 -36.08 -5.39 35.00
N ILE A 71 -34.89 -4.80 35.09
CA ILE A 71 -34.27 -3.95 34.08
C ILE A 71 -33.86 -4.77 32.87
N LEU A 72 -33.22 -5.93 33.03
CA LEU A 72 -32.94 -6.80 31.87
C LEU A 72 -34.24 -7.21 31.18
N SER A 73 -35.27 -7.57 31.93
CA SER A 73 -36.56 -7.95 31.37
C SER A 73 -37.35 -6.78 30.73
N THR A 74 -37.06 -5.53 31.09
CA THR A 74 -37.78 -4.34 30.58
C THR A 74 -36.99 -3.61 29.49
N GLN A 75 -35.66 -3.63 29.55
CA GLN A 75 -34.75 -2.96 28.62
C GLN A 75 -34.07 -3.92 27.62
N TRP A 76 -34.42 -5.22 27.58
CA TRP A 76 -33.88 -6.16 26.58
C TRP A 76 -34.05 -5.65 25.14
N LEU A 77 -35.16 -4.95 24.85
CA LEU A 77 -35.43 -4.36 23.56
C LEU A 77 -34.36 -3.32 23.16
N PHE A 78 -33.87 -2.51 24.09
CA PHE A 78 -32.79 -1.55 23.84
C PHE A 78 -31.45 -2.24 23.60
N ILE A 79 -31.19 -3.37 24.28
CA ILE A 79 -29.97 -4.17 24.07
C ILE A 79 -29.99 -4.78 22.65
N VAL A 80 -31.13 -5.35 22.24
CA VAL A 80 -31.28 -5.93 20.90
C VAL A 80 -31.15 -4.86 19.81
N ILE A 81 -31.87 -3.75 19.93
CA ILE A 81 -31.83 -2.66 18.95
C ILE A 81 -30.44 -2.00 18.92
N GLY A 82 -29.83 -1.73 20.08
CA GLY A 82 -28.49 -1.17 20.18
C GLY A 82 -27.42 -2.10 19.61
N GLY A 83 -27.53 -3.41 19.87
CA GLY A 83 -26.65 -4.43 19.29
C GLY A 83 -26.74 -4.48 17.77
N ILE A 84 -27.95 -4.47 17.20
CA ILE A 84 -28.16 -4.42 15.74
C ILE A 84 -27.56 -3.14 15.16
N ALA A 85 -27.77 -1.99 15.81
CA ALA A 85 -27.23 -0.72 15.37
C ALA A 85 -25.69 -0.74 15.35
N VAL A 86 -25.05 -1.28 16.39
CA VAL A 86 -23.58 -1.38 16.45
C VAL A 86 -23.04 -2.35 15.41
N ILE A 87 -23.67 -3.51 15.19
CA ILE A 87 -23.28 -4.42 14.11
C ILE A 87 -23.34 -3.69 12.77
N PHE A 88 -24.39 -2.93 12.50
CA PHE A 88 -24.54 -2.21 11.24
C PHE A 88 -23.52 -1.08 11.07
N ILE A 89 -23.25 -0.32 12.14
CA ILE A 89 -22.27 0.78 12.15
C ILE A 89 -20.85 0.26 11.98
N THR A 90 -20.47 -0.74 12.77
CA THR A 90 -19.13 -1.35 12.74
C THR A 90 -18.88 -2.01 11.38
N MET A 91 -19.85 -2.78 10.86
CA MET A 91 -19.76 -3.36 9.52
C MET A 91 -19.51 -2.28 8.45
N ARG A 92 -20.25 -1.15 8.50
CA ARG A 92 -20.04 -0.05 7.56
C ARG A 92 -18.67 0.60 7.71
N LEU A 93 -18.21 0.81 8.95
CA LEU A 93 -16.92 1.44 9.22
C LEU A 93 -15.78 0.55 8.74
N THR A 94 -15.82 -0.73 9.08
CA THR A 94 -14.80 -1.72 8.69
C THR A 94 -14.70 -1.84 7.18
N HIS A 95 -15.80 -1.79 6.43
CA HIS A 95 -15.73 -1.81 4.95
C HIS A 95 -15.05 -0.58 4.34
N ARG A 96 -15.16 0.60 4.97
CA ARG A 96 -14.49 1.82 4.49
C ARG A 96 -12.97 1.80 4.71
N VAL A 97 -12.48 0.86 5.52
CA VAL A 97 -11.06 0.67 5.86
C VAL A 97 -10.48 -0.58 5.22
N ALA A 98 -11.12 -1.75 5.38
CA ALA A 98 -10.63 -3.02 4.87
C ALA A 98 -10.48 -3.05 3.35
N GLY A 99 -11.40 -2.40 2.61
CA GLY A 99 -11.33 -2.30 1.15
C GLY A 99 -10.07 -1.58 0.67
N PRO A 100 -9.77 -0.37 1.18
CA PRO A 100 -8.51 0.32 0.93
C PRO A 100 -7.26 -0.46 1.32
N PHE A 101 -7.25 -1.13 2.49
CA PHE A 101 -6.09 -1.93 2.92
C PHE A 101 -5.79 -3.07 1.96
N PHE A 102 -6.80 -3.82 1.52
CA PHE A 102 -6.63 -4.84 0.49
C PHE A 102 -6.07 -4.28 -0.83
N ARG A 103 -6.47 -3.05 -1.21
CA ARG A 103 -5.92 -2.38 -2.38
C ARG A 103 -4.46 -1.94 -2.19
N PHE A 104 -4.08 -1.54 -0.98
CA PHE A 104 -2.70 -1.20 -0.66
C PHE A 104 -1.80 -2.42 -0.72
N GLU A 105 -2.22 -3.53 -0.09
CA GLU A 105 -1.48 -4.80 -0.12
C GLU A 105 -1.24 -5.26 -1.56
N LYS A 106 -2.29 -5.36 -2.37
CA LYS A 106 -2.15 -5.73 -3.78
C LYS A 106 -1.22 -4.81 -4.56
N SER A 107 -1.27 -3.50 -4.31
CA SER A 107 -0.38 -2.55 -4.98
C SER A 107 1.06 -2.67 -4.50
N LEU A 108 1.30 -3.02 -3.23
CA LEU A 108 2.64 -3.25 -2.70
C LEU A 108 3.21 -4.56 -3.23
N ASP A 109 2.40 -5.60 -3.38
CA ASP A 109 2.80 -6.86 -4.01
C ASP A 109 3.23 -6.61 -5.47
N GLU A 110 2.45 -5.83 -6.23
CA GLU A 110 2.82 -5.40 -7.58
C GLU A 110 4.16 -4.64 -7.60
N MET A 111 4.37 -3.73 -6.64
CA MET A 111 5.64 -3.00 -6.51
C MET A 111 6.82 -3.90 -6.16
N ILE A 112 6.62 -4.95 -5.35
CA ILE A 112 7.65 -5.98 -5.06
C ILE A 112 7.98 -6.78 -6.32
N GLU A 113 6.99 -7.05 -7.17
CA GLU A 113 7.15 -7.63 -8.50
C GLU A 113 7.70 -6.64 -9.55
N HIS A 114 8.16 -5.45 -9.11
CA HIS A 114 8.72 -4.38 -9.94
C HIS A 114 7.69 -3.72 -10.88
N ASP A 115 6.39 -3.95 -10.69
CA ASP A 115 5.33 -3.21 -11.36
C ASP A 115 4.91 -1.99 -10.54
N ILE A 116 5.37 -0.82 -10.99
CA ILE A 116 5.01 0.48 -10.39
C ILE A 116 4.05 1.27 -11.28
N SER A 117 3.50 0.64 -12.32
CA SER A 117 2.63 1.27 -13.32
C SER A 117 1.23 1.59 -12.79
N ASN A 118 0.79 0.86 -11.76
CA ASN A 118 -0.56 0.94 -11.24
C ASN A 118 -0.76 2.12 -10.27
N LYS A 119 -1.90 2.79 -10.42
CA LYS A 119 -2.33 3.91 -9.56
C LYS A 119 -3.39 3.46 -8.57
N ILE A 120 -3.14 3.72 -7.29
CA ILE A 120 -4.09 3.46 -6.22
C ILE A 120 -5.16 4.56 -6.20
N VAL A 121 -6.38 4.21 -6.58
CA VAL A 121 -7.55 5.11 -6.50
C VAL A 121 -8.57 4.51 -5.55
N LEU A 122 -8.90 5.24 -4.48
CA LEU A 122 -9.89 4.82 -3.49
C LEU A 122 -11.25 5.48 -3.74
N ARG A 123 -12.33 4.89 -3.19
CA ARG A 123 -13.69 5.45 -3.36
C ARG A 123 -13.83 6.74 -2.57
N GLN A 124 -14.84 7.54 -2.91
CA GLN A 124 -15.05 8.86 -2.29
C GLN A 124 -15.21 8.81 -0.76
N LYS A 125 -15.78 7.74 -0.21
CA LYS A 125 -15.96 7.60 1.24
C LYS A 125 -14.89 6.73 1.89
N ASP A 126 -13.92 6.21 1.16
CA ASP A 126 -12.91 5.33 1.74
C ASP A 126 -11.87 6.15 2.51
N GLU A 127 -11.33 5.56 3.59
CA GLU A 127 -10.23 6.14 4.35
C GLU A 127 -8.87 5.84 3.68
N GLY A 128 -7.81 6.56 4.08
CA GLY A 128 -6.45 6.30 3.58
C GLY A 128 -6.10 6.96 2.24
N LYS A 129 -6.91 7.90 1.74
CA LYS A 129 -6.63 8.59 0.47
C LYS A 129 -5.30 9.35 0.43
N ASP A 130 -4.89 9.91 1.56
CA ASP A 130 -3.59 10.59 1.67
C ASP A 130 -2.43 9.60 1.49
N LEU A 131 -2.54 8.40 2.07
CA LEU A 131 -1.57 7.33 1.87
C LEU A 131 -1.56 6.87 0.41
N ALA A 132 -2.74 6.67 -0.21
CA ALA A 132 -2.83 6.34 -1.63
C ALA A 132 -2.14 7.39 -2.51
N LEU A 133 -2.34 8.67 -2.21
CA LEU A 133 -1.70 9.78 -2.93
C LEU A 133 -0.18 9.79 -2.74
N LYS A 134 0.31 9.53 -1.53
CA LYS A 134 1.74 9.43 -1.25
C LYS A 134 2.40 8.25 -1.98
N ILE A 135 1.79 7.07 -1.97
CA ILE A 135 2.28 5.90 -2.73
C ILE A 135 2.30 6.19 -4.23
N ASN A 136 1.23 6.76 -4.76
CA ASN A 136 1.18 7.14 -6.18
C ASN A 136 2.28 8.14 -6.55
N ARG A 137 2.54 9.14 -5.69
CA ARG A 137 3.63 10.11 -5.89
C ARG A 137 5.00 9.43 -5.84
N PHE A 138 5.19 8.49 -4.93
CA PHE A 138 6.41 7.69 -4.84
C PHE A 138 6.64 6.90 -6.13
N ASN A 139 5.66 6.14 -6.60
CA ASN A 139 5.75 5.36 -7.85
C ASN A 139 6.04 6.27 -9.06
N SER A 140 5.39 7.43 -9.12
CA SER A 140 5.61 8.40 -10.20
C SER A 140 7.04 8.95 -10.18
N GLY A 141 7.55 9.35 -9.01
CA GLY A 141 8.91 9.86 -8.86
C GLY A 141 9.97 8.79 -9.14
N LEU A 142 9.74 7.54 -8.71
CA LEU A 142 10.63 6.43 -9.02
C LEU A 142 10.66 6.14 -10.52
N SER A 143 9.50 6.14 -11.19
CA SER A 143 9.40 5.97 -12.64
C SER A 143 10.15 7.07 -13.41
N GLU A 144 10.08 8.31 -12.95
CA GLU A 144 10.82 9.43 -13.54
C GLU A 144 12.33 9.23 -13.38
N GLN A 145 12.80 8.84 -12.19
CA GLN A 145 14.21 8.55 -11.92
C GLN A 145 14.73 7.40 -12.78
N LEU A 146 13.98 6.31 -12.92
CA LEU A 146 14.36 5.18 -13.77
C LEU A 146 14.48 5.59 -15.25
N THR A 147 13.56 6.45 -15.72
CA THR A 147 13.62 7.01 -17.08
C THR A 147 14.88 7.83 -17.28
N LEU A 148 15.19 8.72 -16.34
CA LEU A 148 16.42 9.53 -16.39
C LEU A 148 17.67 8.65 -16.43
N ILE A 149 17.76 7.62 -15.57
CA ILE A 149 18.90 6.69 -15.58
C ILE A 149 19.01 6.00 -16.95
N GLY A 150 17.89 5.59 -17.56
CA GLY A 150 17.87 5.04 -18.91
C GLY A 150 18.40 6.01 -19.98
N GLU A 151 18.01 7.28 -19.93
CA GLU A 151 18.49 8.32 -20.83
C GLU A 151 20.00 8.60 -20.65
N LEU A 152 20.46 8.69 -19.40
CA LEU A 152 21.88 8.83 -19.04
C LEU A 152 22.69 7.65 -19.58
N ASN A 153 22.20 6.42 -19.40
CA ASN A 153 22.80 5.20 -19.93
C ASN A 153 22.90 5.27 -21.47
N SER A 154 21.82 5.63 -22.16
CA SER A 154 21.85 5.77 -23.62
C SER A 154 22.89 6.80 -24.11
N THR A 155 23.07 7.91 -23.38
CA THR A 155 24.05 8.95 -23.70
C THR A 155 25.49 8.47 -23.51
N ILE A 156 25.75 7.72 -22.44
CA ILE A 156 27.07 7.10 -22.19
C ILE A 156 27.38 6.07 -23.29
N ALA A 157 26.40 5.25 -23.68
CA ALA A 157 26.56 4.28 -24.75
C ALA A 157 26.91 4.94 -26.10
N ILE A 158 26.29 6.09 -26.43
CA ILE A 158 26.63 6.86 -27.64
C ILE A 158 28.06 7.41 -27.55
N SER A 159 28.42 8.00 -26.41
CA SER A 159 29.76 8.57 -26.19
C SER A 159 30.85 7.50 -26.29
N ALA A 160 30.61 6.31 -25.72
CA ALA A 160 31.54 5.18 -25.81
C ALA A 160 31.73 4.69 -27.25
N ARG A 161 30.67 4.67 -28.07
CA ARG A 161 30.76 4.34 -29.50
C ARG A 161 31.55 5.38 -30.29
N MET A 162 31.39 6.67 -29.97
CA MET A 162 32.18 7.74 -30.60
C MET A 162 33.68 7.58 -30.29
N LEU A 163 34.03 7.31 -29.03
CA LEU A 163 35.43 7.04 -28.64
C LEU A 163 36.00 5.83 -29.37
N GLU A 164 35.25 4.74 -29.47
CA GLU A 164 35.67 3.53 -30.18
C GLU A 164 35.94 3.82 -31.66
N LYS A 165 35.10 4.64 -32.30
CA LYS A 165 35.28 5.06 -33.69
C LYS A 165 36.56 5.87 -33.87
N GLU A 166 36.81 6.87 -33.02
CA GLU A 166 38.04 7.69 -33.07
C GLU A 166 39.31 6.85 -32.88
N ILE A 167 39.29 5.90 -31.94
CA ILE A 167 40.42 4.98 -31.70
C ILE A 167 40.66 4.08 -32.91
N SER A 168 39.59 3.60 -33.55
CA SER A 168 39.70 2.77 -34.77
C SER A 168 40.31 3.54 -35.95
N HIS A 169 40.03 4.84 -36.05
CA HIS A 169 40.66 5.74 -37.03
C HIS A 169 42.13 6.01 -36.68
N ALA A 170 42.46 6.18 -35.40
CA ALA A 170 43.84 6.41 -34.94
C ALA A 170 44.76 5.17 -35.14
N LYS A 171 44.19 3.96 -35.18
CA LYS A 171 44.92 2.70 -35.42
C LYS A 171 45.27 2.42 -36.89
N GLN A 172 44.84 3.25 -37.83
CA GLN A 172 45.17 3.05 -39.24
C GLN A 172 46.66 3.29 -39.49
N PRO A 173 47.36 2.41 -40.23
CA PRO A 173 48.81 2.49 -40.39
C PRO A 173 49.21 3.78 -41.12
N LYS A 174 50.00 4.63 -40.45
CA LYS A 174 50.68 5.76 -41.09
C LYS A 174 51.80 5.19 -41.96
N GLN A 175 51.66 5.30 -43.27
CA GLN A 175 52.71 4.90 -44.20
C GLN A 175 53.94 5.81 -44.02
N GLN A 176 55.09 5.19 -43.72
CA GLN A 176 56.44 5.74 -43.46
C GLN A 176 56.75 6.07 -41.97
N GLU A 177 57.35 5.12 -41.26
CA GLU A 177 57.86 5.30 -39.89
C GLU A 177 59.40 5.35 -39.87
N GLN A 178 59.96 6.42 -39.31
CA GLN A 178 61.38 6.52 -38.97
C GLN A 178 61.66 5.79 -37.64
N PRO A 179 62.89 5.28 -37.38
CA PRO A 179 63.20 4.44 -36.22
C PRO A 179 62.98 5.10 -34.84
N LYS A 180 62.83 6.43 -34.76
CA LYS A 180 62.44 7.13 -33.50
C LYS A 180 60.93 7.12 -33.23
N GLN A 181 60.08 6.86 -34.23
CA GLN A 181 58.62 6.78 -34.09
C GLN A 181 58.13 5.40 -33.65
N ALA A 182 59.00 4.38 -33.66
CA ALA A 182 58.64 3.00 -33.29
C ALA A 182 58.26 2.87 -31.80
N ASP A 183 59.00 3.53 -30.89
CA ASP A 183 58.69 3.49 -29.45
C ASP A 183 57.44 4.31 -29.11
N GLU A 184 57.21 5.42 -29.81
CA GLU A 184 56.04 6.28 -29.63
C GLU A 184 54.76 5.63 -30.16
N ASN A 185 54.83 4.95 -31.31
CA ASN A 185 53.72 4.17 -31.85
C ASN A 185 53.41 2.93 -30.98
N ARG A 186 54.44 2.27 -30.43
CA ARG A 186 54.24 1.16 -29.49
C ARG A 186 53.52 1.59 -28.21
N GLN A 187 53.83 2.80 -27.71
CA GLN A 187 53.13 3.37 -26.56
C GLN A 187 51.70 3.80 -26.92
N ALA A 188 51.47 4.38 -28.10
CA ALA A 188 50.14 4.74 -28.60
C ALA A 188 49.24 3.52 -28.79
N ASP A 189 49.79 2.41 -29.30
CA ASP A 189 49.08 1.13 -29.44
C ASP A 189 48.70 0.53 -28.09
N LYS A 190 49.60 0.60 -27.10
CA LYS A 190 49.33 0.15 -25.73
C LYS A 190 48.19 0.96 -25.10
N ASN A 191 48.22 2.28 -25.23
CA ASN A 191 47.17 3.18 -24.75
C ASN A 191 45.83 2.91 -25.47
N SER A 192 45.85 2.71 -26.80
CA SER A 192 44.67 2.37 -27.60
C SER A 192 44.02 1.05 -27.16
N ASN A 193 44.82 0.04 -26.87
CA ASN A 193 44.35 -1.25 -26.35
C ASN A 193 43.75 -1.11 -24.95
N GLU A 194 44.35 -0.29 -24.08
CA GLU A 194 43.84 -0.01 -22.74
C GLU A 194 42.50 0.72 -22.78
N ILE A 195 42.37 1.76 -23.62
CA ILE A 195 41.10 2.47 -23.80
C ILE A 195 40.03 1.53 -24.40
N SER A 196 40.39 0.66 -25.35
CA SER A 196 39.47 -0.34 -25.90
C SER A 196 38.96 -1.30 -24.82
N ARG A 197 39.82 -1.71 -23.88
CA ARG A 197 39.43 -2.52 -22.72
C ARG A 197 38.47 -1.77 -21.79
N LEU A 198 38.74 -0.50 -21.50
CA LEU A 198 37.86 0.34 -20.68
C LEU A 198 36.49 0.54 -21.33
N ILE A 199 36.43 0.76 -22.65
CA ILE A 199 35.17 0.84 -23.40
C ILE A 199 34.37 -0.47 -23.28
N GLY A 200 35.05 -1.62 -23.35
CA GLY A 200 34.42 -2.93 -23.12
C GLY A 200 33.75 -3.02 -21.75
N ILE A 201 34.45 -2.62 -20.68
CA ILE A 201 33.93 -2.61 -19.31
C ILE A 201 32.72 -1.66 -19.20
N ILE A 202 32.79 -0.48 -19.82
CA ILE A 202 31.67 0.47 -19.84
C ILE A 202 30.45 -0.17 -20.51
N LYS A 203 30.61 -0.79 -21.70
CA LYS A 203 29.50 -1.45 -22.41
C LYS A 203 28.85 -2.55 -21.58
N GLU A 204 29.65 -3.34 -20.86
CA GLU A 204 29.15 -4.40 -19.97
C GLU A 204 28.35 -3.82 -18.79
N SER A 205 28.86 -2.77 -18.16
CA SER A 205 28.15 -2.03 -17.10
C SER A 205 26.82 -1.44 -17.60
N GLN A 206 26.83 -0.82 -18.79
CA GLN A 206 25.64 -0.23 -19.42
C GLN A 206 24.55 -1.28 -19.69
N LYS A 207 24.96 -2.47 -20.16
CA LYS A 207 24.04 -3.60 -20.39
C LYS A 207 23.45 -4.11 -19.07
N SER A 208 24.25 -4.15 -18.00
CA SER A 208 23.78 -4.53 -16.67
C SER A 208 22.74 -3.52 -16.15
N ILE A 209 23.02 -2.22 -16.26
CA ILE A 209 22.09 -1.15 -15.87
C ILE A 209 20.77 -1.27 -16.65
N GLU A 210 20.84 -1.44 -17.97
CA GLU A 210 19.65 -1.60 -18.82
C GLU A 210 18.83 -2.84 -18.43
N THR A 211 19.50 -3.94 -18.06
CA THR A 211 18.84 -5.16 -17.59
C THR A 211 18.10 -4.92 -16.27
N GLU A 212 18.70 -4.19 -15.33
CA GLU A 212 18.06 -3.86 -14.06
C GLU A 212 16.87 -2.90 -14.23
N ILE A 213 17.01 -1.88 -15.09
CA ILE A 213 15.91 -0.95 -15.40
C ILE A 213 14.74 -1.69 -16.04
N ASN A 214 15.00 -2.61 -16.98
CA ASN A 214 13.98 -3.35 -17.69
C ASN A 214 13.19 -4.34 -16.82
N LYS A 215 13.64 -4.62 -15.58
CA LYS A 215 12.81 -5.36 -14.61
C LYS A 215 11.60 -4.55 -14.17
N PHE A 216 11.68 -3.21 -14.18
CA PHE A 216 10.62 -2.35 -13.73
C PHE A 216 9.58 -2.10 -14.83
N THR A 217 8.32 -2.40 -14.54
CA THR A 217 7.19 -2.01 -15.38
C THR A 217 6.72 -0.63 -14.97
N CYS A 218 6.94 0.36 -15.84
CA CYS A 218 6.58 1.76 -15.61
C CYS A 218 5.43 2.18 -16.54
N ASN A 219 4.49 2.98 -16.04
CA ASN A 219 3.48 3.59 -16.90
C ASN A 219 4.02 4.90 -17.49
N SER A 220 4.31 4.92 -18.79
CA SER A 220 4.77 6.11 -19.51
C SER A 220 3.67 7.18 -19.71
N SER A 221 2.42 6.91 -19.30
CA SER A 221 1.29 7.84 -19.43
C SER A 221 1.25 8.93 -18.36
N LEU A 222 2.28 9.10 -17.54
CA LEU A 222 2.38 10.14 -16.52
C LEU A 222 3.12 11.38 -17.04
N ARG A 223 2.57 11.99 -18.10
CA ARG A 223 2.63 13.46 -18.21
C ARG A 223 1.37 14.02 -17.56
N PRO A 224 1.48 15.00 -16.64
CA PRO A 224 0.32 15.69 -16.10
C PRO A 224 -0.53 16.34 -17.19
#